data_AF-A0A0D6E176-F1
#
_entry.id   AF-A0A0D6E176-F1
#
_cell.length_a   1.000
_cell.length_b   1.000
_cell.length_c   1.000
_cell.angle_alpha   90.00
_cell.angle_beta   90.00
_cell.angle_gamma   90.00
#
_symmetry.space_group_name_H-M   'P 1'
#
loop_
_entity.id
_entity.type
_entity.pdbx_description
1 polymer ?
#
loop_
_entity_poly.entity_id
_entity_poly.type
_entity_poly.pdbx_seq_one_letter_code
_entity_poly.pdbx_strand_id
1 'polypeptide(L)' 'VILSSGTFMRGLIHIGDLNFPGGRLGDPAATGLSLALKERGFPISRLKTGTPP' A
#
# COMPACT_ATOMS: atom_id res chain seq x y z
N VAL A 1 8.95 -18.55 -0.18
CA VAL A 1 7.89 -17.57 -0.50
C VAL A 1 8.55 -16.31 -1.06
N ILE A 2 8.07 -15.79 -2.19
CA ILE A 2 8.53 -14.50 -2.73
C ILE A 2 7.38 -13.50 -2.54
N LEU A 3 7.68 -12.32 -2.00
CA LEU A 3 6.70 -11.24 -1.82
C LEU A 3 6.88 -10.19 -2.92
N SER A 4 5.83 -9.93 -3.69
CA SER A 4 5.81 -8.97 -4.81
C SER A 4 4.53 -8.12 -4.81
N SER A 5 4.15 -7.62 -3.63
CA SER A 5 2.86 -6.96 -3.38
C SER A 5 2.66 -5.60 -4.05
N GLY A 6 3.67 -5.03 -4.71
CA GLY A 6 3.58 -3.76 -5.43
C GLY A 6 3.04 -2.63 -4.53
N THR A 7 2.01 -1.92 -5.01
CA THR A 7 1.40 -0.77 -4.32
C THR A 7 0.29 -1.15 -3.33
N PHE A 8 0.05 -2.45 -3.09
CA PHE A 8 -1.14 -2.90 -2.35
C PHE A 8 -0.98 -2.85 -0.82
N MET A 9 0.22 -3.05 -0.27
CA MET A 9 0.41 -3.11 1.19
C MET A 9 0.06 -1.77 1.86
N ARG A 10 -1.05 -1.75 2.61
CA ARG A 10 -1.60 -0.51 3.20
C ARG A 10 -1.67 0.63 2.17
N GLY A 11 -2.00 0.27 0.92
CA GLY A 11 -2.16 1.22 -0.17
C GLY A 11 -3.24 2.26 0.14
N LEU A 12 -2.97 3.51 -0.23
CA LEU A 12 -3.87 4.63 -0.03
C LEU A 12 -3.85 5.46 -1.31
N ILE A 13 -5.00 5.59 -1.95
CA ILE A 13 -5.17 6.44 -3.13
C ILE A 13 -5.35 7.87 -2.66
N HIS A 14 -4.74 8.81 -3.37
CA HIS A 14 -4.85 10.25 -3.12
C HIS A 14 -5.32 10.96 -4.39
N ILE A 15 -6.44 11.68 -4.31
CA ILE A 15 -7.00 12.52 -5.38
C ILE A 15 -7.33 13.88 -4.77
N GLY A 16 -6.43 14.86 -4.93
CA GLY A 16 -6.50 16.10 -4.16
C GLY A 16 -6.50 15.82 -2.66
N ASP A 17 -7.51 16.33 -1.96
CA ASP A 17 -7.72 16.09 -0.52
C ASP A 17 -8.45 14.76 -0.22
N LEU A 18 -9.08 14.16 -1.23
CA LEU A 18 -9.73 12.86 -1.09
C LEU A 18 -8.68 11.77 -0.97
N ASN A 19 -8.87 10.90 0.02
CA ASN A 19 -8.07 9.70 0.18
C ASN A 19 -8.93 8.53 0.60
N PHE A 20 -8.58 7.34 0.11
CA PHE A 20 -9.29 6.11 0.43
C PHE A 20 -8.39 4.88 0.25
N PRO A 21 -8.64 3.78 0.99
CA PRO A 21 -7.84 2.56 0.88
C PRO A 21 -7.92 1.97 -0.53
N GLY A 22 -6.77 1.64 -1.12
CA GLY A 22 -6.70 1.00 -2.42
C GLY A 22 -5.26 0.70 -2.83
N GLY A 23 -5.04 -0.46 -3.46
CA GLY A 23 -3.73 -0.79 -4.05
C GLY A 23 -3.54 -0.16 -5.42
N ARG A 24 -4.62 -0.15 -6.21
CA ARG A 24 -4.78 0.52 -7.50
C ARG A 24 -6.22 1.04 -7.59
N LEU A 25 -6.51 1.92 -8.54
CA LEU A 25 -7.87 2.44 -8.72
C LEU A 25 -8.83 1.27 -8.99
N GLY A 26 -9.84 1.12 -8.12
CA GLY A 26 -10.81 0.01 -8.18
C GLY A 26 -10.40 -1.26 -7.42
N ASP A 27 -9.13 -1.41 -7.03
CA ASP A 27 -8.64 -2.60 -6.32
C ASP A 27 -8.44 -2.33 -4.81
N PRO A 28 -8.87 -3.25 -3.93
CA PRO A 28 -8.72 -3.08 -2.48
C PRO A 28 -7.24 -3.09 -2.05
N ALA A 29 -6.94 -2.42 -0.95
CA ALA A 29 -5.63 -2.49 -0.32
C ALA A 29 -5.43 -3.84 0.41
N ALA A 30 -4.19 -4.34 0.42
CA ALA A 30 -3.81 -5.47 1.25
C ALA A 30 -3.53 -5.01 2.69
N THR A 31 -4.26 -5.57 3.65
CA THR A 31 -4.11 -5.31 5.08
C THR A 31 -3.41 -6.48 5.79
N GLY A 32 -2.70 -6.21 6.89
CA GLY A 32 -2.08 -7.24 7.74
C GLY A 32 -0.62 -7.60 7.41
N LEU A 33 -0.25 -7.78 6.13
CA LEU A 33 1.12 -8.22 5.78
C LEU A 33 2.22 -7.29 6.31
N SER A 34 2.04 -5.98 6.15
CA SER A 34 2.99 -4.99 6.66
C SER A 34 3.11 -4.99 8.20
N LEU A 35 2.02 -5.30 8.92
CA LEU A 35 2.05 -5.42 10.38
C LEU A 35 2.84 -6.67 10.78
N ALA A 36 2.56 -7.82 10.14
CA ALA A 36 3.25 -9.08 10.40
C ALA A 36 4.76 -9.02 10.10
N LEU A 37 5.16 -8.25 9.08
CA LEU A 37 6.57 -7.99 8.77
C LEU A 37 7.20 -7.06 9.82
N LYS A 38 6.51 -6.00 10.23
CA LYS A 38 6.97 -5.09 11.28
C LYS A 38 7.21 -5.82 12.61
N GLU A 39 6.29 -6.70 13.02
CA GLU A 39 6.41 -7.53 14.23
C GLU A 39 7.62 -8.46 14.20
N ARG A 40 8.10 -8.84 13.01
CA ARG A 40 9.31 -9.65 12.81
C ARG A 40 10.60 -8.82 12.71
N GLY A 41 10.52 -7.51 12.98
CA GLY A 41 11.66 -6.61 12.97
C GLY A 41 12.06 -6.08 11.60
N PHE A 42 11.26 -6.30 10.55
CA PHE A 42 11.53 -5.68 9.25
C PHE A 42 11.20 -4.18 9.30
N PRO A 43 12.08 -3.30 8.77
CA PRO A 43 11.78 -1.88 8.62
C PRO A 43 10.67 -1.69 7.58
N ILE A 44 9.66 -0.90 7.94
CA ILE A 44 8.52 -0.58 7.07
C ILE A 44 8.40 0.94 6.93
N SER A 45 8.36 1.42 5.69
CA SER A 45 8.13 2.82 5.34
C SER A 45 7.00 2.94 4.30
N ARG A 46 6.60 4.17 3.99
CA ARG A 46 5.60 4.46 2.94
C ARG A 46 6.25 5.25 1.81
N LEU A 47 5.90 4.88 0.58
CA LEU A 47 6.22 5.62 -0.62
C LEU A 47 4.93 6.11 -1.27
N LYS A 48 5.04 7.16 -2.09
CA LYS A 48 3.93 7.70 -2.88
C LYS A 48 4.41 7.96 -4.30
N THR A 49 3.62 7.52 -5.27
CA THR A 49 3.83 7.76 -6.70
C THR A 49 2.52 8.26 -7.30
N GLY A 50 2.60 8.90 -8.48
CA GLY A 50 1.45 9.38 -9.23
C GLY A 50 1.32 8.70 -10.59
N THR A 51 0.11 8.73 -11.14
CA THR A 51 -0.21 8.26 -12.51
C THR A 51 -0.96 9.40 -13.22
N PRO A 52 -0.63 9.73 -14.48
CA PRO A 52 -1.39 10.69 -15.30
C PRO A 52 -2.85 10.25 -15.52
N PRO A 53 -3.77 11.18 -15.85
CA PRO A 53 -5.13 10.82 -16.28
C PRO A 53 -5.14 10.02 -17.59
#